data_AF-A0A327NMB9-F1
#
_entry.id   AF-A0A327NMB9-F1
#
_cell.length_a   1.000
_cell.length_b   1.000
_cell.length_c   1.000
_cell.angle_alpha   90.00
_cell.angle_beta   90.00
_cell.angle_gamma   90.00
#
_symmetry.space_group_name_H-M   'P 1'
#
loop_
_entity.id
_entity.type
_entity.pdbx_description
1 polymer ?
#
loop_
_entity_poly.entity_id
_entity_poly.type
_entity_poly.pdbx_seq_one_letter_code
_entity_poly.pdbx_strand_id
1 'polypeptide(L)'
;MAIYIRKYAIILLIGFLLCWGILGIRYSWLNDDLGKPLTSSKSSQLISHIEQFGTQSGQGNLLGIQPWMEPTDYRDGLTFRNKLAGYLKTARDSNLIIPNKTIVILPEYLGTWLVAMNEPTRVYTASTIQEAMTAMVIQHPIPFWQTYRAAPKASVIKRSTPYSP
;
A
#
# COMPACT_ATOMS: atom_id res chain seq x y z
N MET A 1 7.53 -55.07 21.07
CA MET A 1 8.08 -53.69 21.15
C MET A 1 8.28 -53.05 19.76
N ALA A 2 8.89 -53.72 18.77
CA ALA A 2 9.18 -53.17 17.44
C ALA A 2 7.96 -52.74 16.59
N ILE A 3 6.80 -53.41 16.75
CA ILE A 3 5.58 -53.10 15.98
C ILE A 3 5.01 -51.72 16.33
N TYR A 4 5.08 -51.31 17.60
CA TYR A 4 4.60 -49.99 18.04
C TYR A 4 5.49 -48.88 17.48
N ILE A 5 6.82 -49.06 17.51
CA ILE A 5 7.80 -48.12 16.96
C ILE A 5 7.56 -47.87 15.46
N ARG A 6 7.27 -48.94 14.69
CA ARG A 6 6.99 -48.84 13.25
C ARG A 6 5.70 -48.08 12.93
N LYS A 7 4.65 -48.21 13.78
CA LYS A 7 3.39 -47.47 13.63
C LYS A 7 3.56 -45.97 13.88
N TYR A 8 4.27 -45.58 14.95
CA TYR A 8 4.54 -44.17 15.23
C TYR A 8 5.47 -43.54 14.18
N ALA A 9 6.43 -44.31 13.64
CA ALA A 9 7.28 -43.85 12.55
C ALA A 9 6.48 -43.52 11.28
N ILE A 10 5.49 -44.34 10.91
CA ILE A 10 4.61 -44.07 9.76
C ILE A 10 3.76 -42.82 10.00
N ILE A 11 3.19 -42.66 11.20
CA ILE A 11 2.38 -41.48 11.55
C ILE A 11 3.23 -40.20 11.49
N LEU A 12 4.46 -40.23 12.01
CA LEU A 12 5.39 -39.11 11.93
C LEU A 12 5.78 -38.77 10.49
N LEU A 13 5.99 -39.77 9.63
CA LEU A 13 6.33 -39.56 8.22
C LEU A 13 5.16 -38.93 7.45
N ILE A 14 3.93 -39.37 7.72
CA ILE A 14 2.71 -38.77 7.14
C ILE A 14 2.55 -37.33 7.62
N GLY A 15 2.73 -37.08 8.92
CA GLY A 15 2.68 -35.74 9.49
C GLY A 15 3.74 -34.81 8.88
N PHE A 16 4.95 -35.30 8.67
CA PHE A 16 6.04 -34.55 8.03
C PHE A 16 5.75 -34.26 6.56
N LEU A 17 5.26 -35.23 5.78
CA LEU A 17 4.85 -35.03 4.39
C LEU A 17 3.69 -34.03 4.25
N LEU A 18 2.70 -34.09 5.15
CA LEU A 18 1.62 -33.10 5.20
C LEU A 18 2.15 -31.70 5.54
N CYS A 19 3.05 -31.61 6.52
CA CYS A 19 3.68 -30.34 6.89
C CYS A 19 4.50 -29.75 5.73
N TRP A 20 5.29 -30.58 5.03
CA TRP A 20 6.05 -30.17 3.86
C TRP A 20 5.15 -29.75 2.70
N GLY A 21 4.05 -30.47 2.45
CA GLY A 21 3.05 -30.11 1.44
C GLY A 21 2.41 -28.75 1.73
N ILE A 22 2.03 -28.50 2.99
CA ILE A 22 1.47 -27.21 3.43
C ILE A 22 2.51 -26.10 3.30
N LEU A 23 3.77 -26.35 3.67
CA LEU A 23 4.87 -25.39 3.52
C LEU A 23 5.16 -25.08 2.04
N GLY A 24 5.11 -26.10 1.17
CA GLY A 24 5.27 -25.94 -0.28
C GLY A 24 4.18 -25.09 -0.91
N ILE A 25 2.91 -25.35 -0.55
CA ILE A 25 1.76 -24.54 -0.98
C ILE A 25 1.86 -23.11 -0.44
N ARG A 26 2.28 -22.95 0.83
CA ARG A 26 2.54 -21.64 1.42
C ARG A 26 3.63 -20.90 0.66
N TYR A 27 4.71 -21.57 0.30
CA TYR A 27 5.83 -20.98 -0.42
C TYR A 27 5.45 -20.56 -1.84
N SER A 28 4.70 -21.38 -2.59
CA SER A 28 4.21 -21.00 -3.91
C SER A 28 3.22 -19.84 -3.83
N TRP A 29 2.26 -19.89 -2.91
CA TRP A 29 1.27 -18.82 -2.74
C TRP A 29 1.89 -17.49 -2.28
N LEU A 30 2.92 -17.53 -1.44
CA LEU A 30 3.67 -16.32 -1.04
C LEU A 30 4.39 -15.67 -2.22
N ASN A 31 4.86 -16.47 -3.17
CA ASN A 31 5.67 -16.01 -4.30
C ASN A 31 4.83 -15.63 -5.53
N ASP A 32 3.61 -16.18 -5.67
CA ASP A 32 2.72 -15.91 -6.81
C ASP A 32 2.26 -14.43 -6.87
N ASP A 33 2.22 -13.73 -5.73
CA ASP A 33 1.82 -12.32 -5.65
C ASP A 33 2.96 -11.32 -5.92
N LEU A 34 4.23 -11.73 -5.81
CA LEU A 34 5.41 -10.88 -6.09
C LEU A 34 5.69 -10.71 -7.59
N GLY A 35 5.16 -11.59 -8.45
CA GLY A 35 5.54 -11.68 -9.85
C GLY A 35 4.59 -11.07 -10.87
N LYS A 36 3.35 -10.71 -10.48
CA LYS A 36 2.38 -10.15 -11.43
C LYS A 36 2.62 -8.64 -11.60
N PRO A 37 2.97 -8.16 -12.80
CA PRO A 37 3.09 -6.72 -13.03
C PRO A 37 1.70 -6.11 -12.93
N LEU A 38 1.43 -5.42 -11.82
CA LEU A 38 0.32 -4.49 -11.72
C LEU A 38 0.72 -3.24 -12.47
N THR A 39 0.27 -3.14 -13.73
CA THR A 39 0.47 -1.92 -14.50
C THR A 39 -0.42 -0.84 -13.92
N SER A 40 0.19 0.17 -13.28
CA SER A 40 -0.46 1.47 -13.11
C SER A 40 -0.94 1.94 -14.48
N SER A 41 -2.19 2.40 -14.56
CA SER A 41 -2.73 2.84 -15.83
C SER A 41 -1.91 4.02 -16.35
N LYS A 42 -1.28 3.85 -17.52
CA LYS A 42 -0.59 4.96 -18.22
C LYS A 42 -1.56 6.11 -18.53
N SER A 43 -2.85 5.81 -18.64
CA SER A 43 -3.94 6.77 -18.88
C SER A 43 -4.09 7.79 -17.73
N SER A 44 -3.81 7.41 -16.48
CA SER A 44 -3.96 8.31 -15.33
C SER A 44 -2.80 9.30 -15.13
N GLN A 45 -1.83 9.35 -16.04
CA GLN A 45 -0.78 10.38 -16.05
C GLN A 45 -1.15 11.63 -16.86
N LEU A 46 -2.32 11.65 -17.48
CA LEU A 46 -2.78 12.80 -18.26
C LEU A 46 -3.25 13.91 -17.30
N ILE A 47 -2.56 15.06 -17.35
CA ILE A 47 -3.05 16.28 -16.72
C ILE A 47 -4.30 16.71 -17.49
N SER A 48 -5.46 16.64 -16.83
CA SER A 48 -6.74 17.02 -17.44
C SER A 48 -6.95 18.52 -17.45
N HIS A 49 -6.35 19.25 -16.52
CA HIS A 49 -6.63 20.67 -16.30
C HIS A 49 -5.44 21.42 -15.69
N ILE A 50 -5.20 22.65 -16.16
CA ILE A 50 -4.18 23.56 -15.64
C ILE A 50 -4.85 24.92 -15.42
N GLU A 51 -4.80 25.42 -14.19
CA GLU A 51 -5.27 26.75 -13.84
C GLU A 51 -4.10 27.64 -13.42
N GLN A 52 -4.13 28.90 -13.85
CA GLN A 52 -3.14 29.89 -13.48
C GLN A 52 -3.84 31.13 -12.94
N PHE A 53 -3.45 31.54 -11.74
CA PHE A 53 -3.94 32.75 -11.09
C PHE A 53 -2.77 33.72 -10.88
N GLY A 54 -3.04 35.01 -11.12
CA GLY A 54 -2.04 36.08 -11.00
C GLY A 54 -1.19 36.30 -12.26
N THR A 55 -0.17 37.13 -12.14
CA THR A 55 0.72 37.51 -13.25
C THR A 55 2.11 36.92 -13.06
N GLN A 56 2.68 36.38 -14.14
CA GLN A 56 4.01 35.77 -14.12
C GLN A 56 5.09 36.84 -14.06
N SER A 57 5.64 37.09 -12.86
CA SER A 57 6.65 38.13 -12.61
C SER A 57 8.10 37.63 -12.74
N GLY A 58 8.32 36.32 -12.90
CA GLY A 58 9.66 35.71 -12.91
C GLY A 58 10.39 35.70 -11.56
N GLN A 59 9.74 36.20 -10.50
CA GLN A 59 10.28 36.22 -9.13
C GLN A 59 10.01 34.91 -8.38
N GLY A 60 9.11 34.09 -8.90
CA GLY A 60 8.76 32.77 -8.37
C GLY A 60 7.28 32.49 -8.49
N ASN A 61 6.88 31.27 -8.18
CA ASN A 61 5.48 30.86 -8.19
C ASN A 61 5.21 29.72 -7.20
N LEU A 62 3.93 29.60 -6.84
CA LEU A 62 3.39 28.47 -6.11
C LEU A 62 2.73 27.53 -7.13
N LEU A 63 3.15 26.28 -7.13
CA LEU A 63 2.62 25.25 -8.01
C LEU A 63 1.89 24.20 -7.18
N GLY A 64 0.56 24.27 -7.19
CA GLY A 64 -0.27 23.19 -6.67
C GLY A 64 -0.34 22.05 -7.68
N ILE A 65 -0.07 20.82 -7.26
CA ILE A 65 -0.26 19.63 -8.08
C ILE A 65 -1.23 18.71 -7.35
N GLN A 66 -2.28 18.27 -8.03
CA GLN A 66 -3.20 17.23 -7.54
C GLN A 66 -3.04 15.97 -8.40
N PRO A 67 -2.16 15.04 -8.00
CA PRO A 67 -2.00 13.76 -8.69
C PRO A 67 -3.26 12.92 -8.57
N TRP A 68 -3.64 12.23 -9.64
CA TRP A 68 -4.58 11.12 -9.57
C TRP A 68 -3.80 9.83 -9.28
N MET A 69 -4.11 9.20 -8.14
CA MET A 69 -3.41 8.02 -7.66
C MET A 69 -4.34 6.82 -7.65
N GLU A 70 -3.90 5.72 -8.24
CA GLU A 70 -4.57 4.43 -8.18
C GLU A 70 -3.99 3.57 -7.04
N PRO A 71 -4.73 2.59 -6.49
CA PRO A 71 -4.18 1.69 -5.46
C PRO A 71 -2.86 1.02 -5.87
N THR A 72 -2.72 0.68 -7.15
CA THR A 72 -1.51 0.08 -7.72
C THR A 72 -0.32 1.04 -7.74
N ASP A 73 -0.53 2.36 -7.68
CA ASP A 73 0.56 3.33 -7.58
C ASP A 73 1.26 3.29 -6.21
N TYR A 74 0.60 2.75 -5.19
CA TYR A 74 1.13 2.60 -3.83
C TYR A 74 1.83 1.27 -3.57
N ARG A 75 1.90 0.38 -4.58
CA ARG A 75 2.44 -0.97 -4.42
C ARG A 75 3.88 -1.01 -3.89
N ASP A 76 4.68 -0.04 -4.30
CA ASP A 76 6.07 0.12 -3.92
C ASP A 76 6.48 1.59 -4.06
N GLY A 77 7.53 1.98 -3.34
CA GLY A 77 7.99 3.36 -3.32
C GLY A 77 8.52 3.87 -4.67
N LEU A 78 9.00 2.97 -5.54
CA LEU A 78 9.51 3.35 -6.85
C LEU A 78 8.37 3.72 -7.80
N THR A 79 7.30 2.94 -7.84
CA THR A 79 6.08 3.19 -8.60
C THR A 79 5.47 4.53 -8.19
N PHE A 80 5.27 4.73 -6.89
CA PHE A 80 4.76 5.98 -6.33
C PHE A 80 5.61 7.18 -6.76
N ARG A 81 6.93 7.09 -6.58
CA ARG A 81 7.86 8.16 -6.95
C ARG A 81 7.85 8.42 -8.46
N ASN A 82 7.80 7.38 -9.28
CA ASN A 82 7.79 7.52 -10.74
C ASN A 82 6.50 8.20 -11.22
N LYS A 83 5.36 7.91 -10.60
CA LYS A 83 4.08 8.59 -10.88
C LYS A 83 4.20 10.09 -10.60
N LEU A 84 4.71 10.48 -9.43
CA LEU A 84 4.91 11.88 -9.06
C LEU A 84 5.96 12.58 -9.93
N ALA A 85 7.05 11.89 -10.26
CA ALA A 85 8.06 12.40 -11.18
C ALA A 85 7.46 12.69 -12.57
N GLY A 86 6.48 11.89 -13.02
CA GLY A 86 5.71 12.15 -14.22
C GLY A 86 4.98 13.50 -14.18
N TYR A 87 4.23 13.77 -13.12
CA TYR A 87 3.54 15.06 -12.95
C TYR A 87 4.50 16.25 -12.90
N LEU A 88 5.60 16.13 -12.15
CA LEU A 88 6.63 17.18 -12.07
C LEU A 88 7.33 17.40 -13.42
N LYS A 89 7.56 16.33 -14.18
CA LYS A 89 8.12 16.41 -15.52
C LYS A 89 7.16 17.16 -16.45
N THR A 90 5.87 16.81 -16.47
CA THR A 90 4.88 17.52 -17.29
C THR A 90 4.80 18.99 -16.91
N ALA A 91 4.78 19.32 -15.61
CA ALA A 91 4.79 20.72 -15.17
C ALA A 91 6.05 21.49 -15.63
N ARG A 92 7.22 20.83 -15.63
CA ARG A 92 8.45 21.39 -16.20
C ARG A 92 8.33 21.62 -17.70
N ASP A 93 7.88 20.61 -18.43
CA ASP A 93 7.74 20.65 -19.89
C ASP A 93 6.70 21.70 -20.33
N SER A 94 5.71 22.00 -19.48
CA SER A 94 4.72 23.07 -19.66
C SER A 94 5.18 24.46 -19.17
N ASN A 95 6.46 24.63 -18.83
CA ASN A 95 7.03 25.89 -18.31
C ASN A 95 6.37 26.42 -17.02
N LEU A 96 5.73 25.55 -16.23
CA LEU A 96 5.12 25.92 -14.94
C LEU A 96 6.14 25.93 -13.80
N ILE A 97 7.31 25.31 -14.00
CA ILE A 97 8.40 25.28 -13.02
C ILE A 97 9.48 26.29 -13.42
N ILE A 98 9.61 27.35 -12.63
CA ILE A 98 10.73 28.28 -12.65
C ILE A 98 11.87 27.68 -11.80
N PRO A 99 13.05 27.39 -12.38
CA PRO A 99 14.17 26.80 -11.65
C PRO A 99 14.51 27.61 -10.39
N ASN A 100 14.65 26.91 -9.25
CA ASN A 100 15.01 27.48 -7.94
C ASN A 100 14.05 28.55 -7.39
N LYS A 101 12.88 28.76 -8.01
CA LYS A 101 11.90 29.79 -7.62
C LYS A 101 10.46 29.28 -7.53
N THR A 102 10.26 27.97 -7.75
CA THR A 102 8.95 27.33 -7.63
C THR A 102 8.86 26.58 -6.32
N ILE A 103 7.80 26.82 -5.56
CA ILE A 103 7.44 25.97 -4.41
C ILE A 103 6.29 25.07 -4.86
N VAL A 104 6.51 23.75 -4.79
CA VAL A 104 5.49 22.75 -5.14
C VAL A 104 4.70 22.38 -3.89
N ILE A 105 3.38 22.44 -4.00
CA ILE A 105 2.43 22.04 -2.95
C ILE A 105 1.73 20.77 -3.41
N LEU A 106 1.73 19.76 -2.53
CA LEU A 106 1.08 18.46 -2.75
C LEU A 106 -0.08 18.26 -1.77
N PRO A 107 -1.04 17.37 -2.07
CA PRO A 107 -2.17 17.10 -1.18
C PRO A 107 -1.76 16.46 0.15
N GLU A 108 -2.50 16.76 1.22
CA GLU A 108 -2.22 16.37 2.61
C GLU A 108 -2.16 14.85 2.88
N TYR A 109 -2.86 14.04 2.08
CA TYR A 109 -2.91 12.57 2.26
C TYR A 109 -2.26 11.78 1.12
N LEU A 110 -1.45 12.45 0.29
CA LEU A 110 -0.86 11.81 -0.89
C LEU A 110 -0.04 10.55 -0.53
N GLY A 111 0.63 10.55 0.62
CA GLY A 111 1.47 9.44 1.09
C GLY A 111 0.78 8.44 2.03
N THR A 112 -0.45 8.68 2.48
CA THR A 112 -1.09 7.87 3.53
C THR A 112 -1.17 6.38 3.16
N TRP A 113 -1.47 6.08 1.89
CA TRP A 113 -1.65 4.72 1.41
C TRP A 113 -0.34 3.94 1.22
N LEU A 114 0.83 4.56 1.36
CA LEU A 114 2.12 3.85 1.42
C LEU A 114 2.21 2.90 2.62
N VAL A 115 1.31 3.03 3.62
CA VAL A 115 1.17 2.04 4.69
C VAL A 115 0.90 0.62 4.19
N ALA A 116 0.30 0.49 3.00
CA ALA A 116 0.00 -0.79 2.36
C ALA A 116 1.05 -1.21 1.31
N MET A 117 2.22 -0.57 1.27
CA MET A 117 3.26 -0.93 0.30
C MET A 117 3.80 -2.34 0.55
N ASN A 118 4.25 -3.01 -0.52
CA ASN A 118 4.77 -4.39 -0.49
C ASN A 118 3.76 -5.46 -0.02
N GLU A 119 2.48 -5.12 0.07
CA GLU A 119 1.39 -6.08 0.29
C GLU A 119 1.09 -6.91 -0.97
N PRO A 120 0.36 -8.04 -0.88
CA PRO A 120 0.03 -8.89 -2.02
C PRO A 120 -0.96 -8.20 -2.97
N THR A 121 -0.97 -8.64 -4.23
CA THR A 121 -1.78 -8.04 -5.31
C THR A 121 -3.25 -7.83 -4.93
N ARG A 122 -3.85 -8.81 -4.24
CA ARG A 122 -5.24 -8.76 -3.78
C ARG A 122 -5.58 -7.56 -2.88
N VAL A 123 -4.60 -6.94 -2.23
CA VAL A 123 -4.79 -5.71 -1.43
C VAL A 123 -5.06 -4.52 -2.35
N TYR A 124 -4.34 -4.40 -3.47
CA TYR A 124 -4.50 -3.28 -4.41
C TYR A 124 -5.66 -3.46 -5.39
N THR A 125 -6.09 -4.70 -5.65
CA THR A 125 -7.22 -4.99 -6.55
C THR A 125 -8.55 -5.16 -5.81
N ALA A 126 -8.56 -5.04 -4.48
CA ALA A 126 -9.77 -5.13 -3.68
C ALA A 126 -10.76 -4.00 -4.02
N SER A 127 -12.05 -4.30 -4.01
CA SER A 127 -13.09 -3.29 -4.28
C SER A 127 -13.43 -2.48 -3.03
N THR A 128 -13.11 -3.01 -1.84
CA THR A 128 -13.38 -2.35 -0.55
C THR A 128 -12.17 -2.42 0.39
N ILE A 129 -12.11 -1.47 1.32
CA ILE A 129 -11.09 -1.47 2.39
C ILE A 129 -11.19 -2.75 3.22
N GLN A 130 -12.41 -3.26 3.47
CA GLN A 130 -12.61 -4.49 4.25
C GLN A 130 -12.01 -5.71 3.56
N GLU A 131 -12.15 -5.83 2.24
CA GLU A 131 -11.53 -6.89 1.45
C GLU A 131 -10.00 -6.79 1.46
N ALA A 132 -9.47 -5.57 1.31
CA ALA A 132 -8.04 -5.30 1.38
C ALA A 132 -7.44 -5.63 2.76
N MET A 133 -8.13 -5.27 3.85
CA MET A 133 -7.69 -5.63 5.21
C MET A 133 -7.77 -7.13 5.45
N THR A 134 -8.87 -7.77 5.04
CA THR A 134 -9.00 -9.24 5.12
C THR A 134 -7.86 -9.92 4.36
N ALA A 135 -7.43 -9.32 3.25
CA ALA A 135 -6.31 -9.79 2.49
C ALA A 135 -4.98 -9.73 3.20
N MET A 136 -4.66 -8.57 3.76
CA MET A 136 -3.49 -8.33 4.58
C MET A 136 -3.43 -9.29 5.78
N VAL A 137 -4.55 -9.52 6.47
CA VAL A 137 -4.62 -10.43 7.64
C VAL A 137 -4.33 -11.88 7.25
N ILE A 138 -4.87 -12.35 6.13
CA ILE A 138 -4.63 -13.71 5.62
C ILE A 138 -3.16 -13.89 5.22
N GLN A 139 -2.54 -12.84 4.65
CA GLN A 139 -1.12 -12.84 4.28
C GLN A 139 -0.22 -12.89 5.52
N HIS A 140 -0.54 -12.10 6.55
CA HIS A 140 0.27 -11.89 7.73
C HIS A 140 -0.41 -12.36 9.04
N PRO A 141 -0.82 -13.64 9.17
CA PRO A 141 -1.63 -14.09 10.30
C PRO A 141 -0.86 -14.12 11.63
N ILE A 142 0.44 -14.47 11.60
CA ILE A 142 1.28 -14.50 12.81
C ILE A 142 1.54 -13.07 13.33
N PRO A 143 2.05 -12.12 12.51
CA PRO A 143 2.22 -10.74 12.94
C PRO A 143 0.91 -10.11 13.43
N PHE A 144 -0.19 -10.32 12.69
CA PHE A 144 -1.50 -9.81 13.08
C PHE A 144 -1.96 -10.36 14.44
N TRP A 145 -1.80 -11.66 14.68
CA TRP A 145 -2.15 -12.26 15.97
C TRP A 145 -1.30 -11.72 17.13
N GLN A 146 -0.02 -11.44 16.89
CA GLN A 146 0.86 -10.84 17.89
C GLN A 146 0.42 -9.41 18.24
N THR A 147 0.16 -8.58 17.24
CA THR A 147 -0.28 -7.19 17.45
C THR A 147 -1.69 -7.12 18.02
N TYR A 148 -2.62 -7.95 17.57
CA TYR A 148 -3.98 -8.03 18.08
C TYR A 148 -4.03 -8.34 19.58
N ARG A 149 -3.19 -9.27 20.05
CA ARG A 149 -3.11 -9.59 21.50
C ARG A 149 -2.45 -8.50 22.33
N ALA A 150 -1.51 -7.76 21.74
CA ALA A 150 -0.81 -6.66 22.41
C ALA A 150 -1.62 -5.34 22.39
N ALA A 151 -2.64 -5.25 21.54
CA ALA A 151 -3.47 -4.06 21.41
C ALA A 151 -4.16 -3.74 22.74
N PRO A 152 -3.99 -2.52 23.28
CA PRO A 152 -4.74 -2.09 24.45
C PRO A 152 -6.25 -2.20 24.20
N LYS A 153 -7.01 -2.67 25.18
CA LYS A 153 -8.47 -2.61 25.11
C LYS A 153 -8.86 -1.15 24.97
N ALA A 154 -9.67 -0.82 23.96
CA ALA A 154 -10.12 0.53 23.70
C ALA A 154 -10.64 1.16 25.01
N SER A 155 -9.94 2.17 25.52
CA SER A 155 -10.44 2.96 26.62
C SER A 155 -11.62 3.76 26.08
N VAL A 156 -12.80 3.55 26.65
CA VAL A 156 -13.94 4.45 26.42
C VAL A 156 -13.48 5.83 26.87
N ILE A 157 -13.12 6.70 25.93
CA ILE A 157 -12.88 8.10 26.22
C ILE A 157 -14.21 8.64 26.73
N LYS A 158 -14.34 8.84 28.05
CA LYS A 158 -15.42 9.63 28.63
C LYS A 158 -15.29 11.02 28.00
N ARG A 159 -16.10 11.28 26.96
CA ARG A 159 -16.25 12.63 26.41
C ARG A 159 -16.65 13.53 27.58
N SER A 160 -15.75 14.44 27.96
CA SER A 160 -16.09 15.57 28.82
C SER A 160 -17.28 16.29 28.18
N THR A 161 -18.26 16.59 29.01
CA THR A 161 -19.59 17.13 28.72
C THR A 161 -19.63 18.18 27.60
N PRO A 162 -20.71 18.21 26.77
CA PRO A 162 -20.87 19.25 25.77
C PRO A 162 -20.95 20.63 26.43
N TYR A 163 -20.28 21.59 25.82
CA TYR A 163 -20.36 23.02 26.12
C TYR A 163 -21.83 23.42 26.19
N SER A 164 -22.27 23.92 27.34
CA SER A 164 -23.59 24.56 27.47
C SER A 164 -23.47 26.00 26.94
N PRO A 165 -24.47 26.49 26.20
CA PRO A 165 -24.44 27.82 25.57
C PRO A 165 -24.37 28.97 26.57
#